data_AF-A0A2G4FV09-F1
#
_entry.id   AF-A0A2G4FV09-F1
#
_cell.length_a   1.000
_cell.length_b   1.000
_cell.length_c   1.000
_cell.angle_alpha   90.00
_cell.angle_beta   90.00
_cell.angle_gamma   90.00
#
_symmetry.space_group_name_H-M   'P 1'
#
loop_
_entity.id
_entity.type
_entity.pdbx_description
1 polymer ?
#
loop_
_entity_poly.entity_id
_entity_poly.type
_entity_poly.pdbx_seq_one_letter_code
_entity_poly.pdbx_strand_id
1 'polypeptide(L)'
;MSSRESPIAAQRARNARLTAQAEQIARVDGAEHGLPELPVILLPANSRTTTELPEESRAAFLDKLRGTITAAFLDAVRDTGAPMTAEAESAREDAGWALPESIPAMPAIIGASCGTCGGECCTAGGTHGFLHADSIMRVRTQLTDGGETVTPESLEARYASYLPARHYRGSCVFHTTTGCNLPRALRSNLCNRYVCGGLAQLTRALVSSPQTSAYVAAADSVQLRRLALVTVAGSRPITLKGL
;
A
#
# COMPACT_ATOMS: atom_id res chain seq x y z
N MET A 1 -19.72 38.91 8.46
CA MET A 1 -18.35 38.44 8.18
C MET A 1 -18.38 36.92 8.19
N SER A 2 -18.34 36.31 7.00
CA SER A 2 -18.44 34.84 6.85
C SER A 2 -17.18 34.18 7.40
N SER A 3 -17.33 33.42 8.48
CA SER A 3 -16.28 32.57 9.05
C SER A 3 -15.96 31.49 8.02
N ARG A 4 -14.91 31.70 7.20
CA ARG A 4 -14.40 30.66 6.31
C ARG A 4 -13.96 29.48 7.16
N GLU A 5 -14.72 28.40 7.08
CA GLU A 5 -14.41 27.14 7.74
C GLU A 5 -13.01 26.68 7.30
N SER A 6 -12.18 26.26 8.26
CA SER A 6 -10.82 25.81 7.97
C SER A 6 -10.85 24.64 6.97
N PRO A 7 -9.95 24.59 5.97
CA PRO A 7 -9.88 23.48 5.01
C PRO A 7 -9.82 22.09 5.67
N ILE A 8 -9.19 22.01 6.86
CA ILE A 8 -9.10 20.79 7.66
C ILE A 8 -10.46 20.40 8.25
N ALA A 9 -11.21 21.37 8.78
CA ALA A 9 -12.54 21.13 9.35
C ALA A 9 -13.51 20.67 8.26
N ALA A 10 -13.49 21.33 7.09
CA ALA A 10 -14.29 20.93 5.95
C ALA A 10 -13.94 19.51 5.46
N GLN A 11 -12.64 19.14 5.44
CA GLN A 11 -12.22 17.77 5.08
C GLN A 11 -12.71 16.74 6.11
N ARG A 12 -12.62 17.04 7.41
CA ARG A 12 -13.12 16.15 8.47
C ARG A 12 -14.63 15.95 8.36
N ALA A 13 -15.39 17.02 8.13
CA ALA A 13 -16.83 16.94 7.94
C ALA A 13 -17.21 16.09 6.72
N ARG A 14 -16.48 16.23 5.60
CA ARG A 14 -16.66 15.37 4.42
C ARG A 14 -16.36 13.90 4.72
N ASN A 15 -15.22 13.62 5.35
CA ASN A 15 -14.86 12.26 5.73
C ASN A 15 -15.91 11.64 6.66
N ALA A 16 -16.43 12.39 7.64
CA ALA A 16 -17.46 11.90 8.55
C ALA A 16 -18.74 11.50 7.80
N ARG A 17 -19.19 12.29 6.81
CA ARG A 17 -20.35 11.94 5.97
C ARG A 17 -20.11 10.68 5.14
N LEU A 18 -18.95 10.56 4.52
CA LEU A 18 -18.57 9.39 3.73
C LEU A 18 -18.44 8.13 4.59
N THR A 19 -17.89 8.26 5.80
CA THR A 19 -17.84 7.16 6.78
C THR A 19 -19.24 6.74 7.19
N ALA A 20 -20.13 7.67 7.55
CA ALA A 20 -21.50 7.35 7.93
C ALA A 20 -22.28 6.65 6.79
N GLN A 21 -22.05 7.06 5.54
CA GLN A 21 -22.60 6.39 4.37
C GLN A 21 -22.06 4.96 4.24
N ALA A 22 -20.74 4.75 4.39
CA ALA A 22 -20.13 3.43 4.34
C ALA A 22 -20.64 2.52 5.47
N GLU A 23 -20.83 3.05 6.67
CA GLU A 23 -21.41 2.33 7.81
C GLU A 23 -22.85 1.90 7.56
N GLN A 24 -23.66 2.76 6.93
CA GLN A 24 -25.03 2.38 6.56
C GLN A 24 -25.04 1.22 5.58
N ILE A 25 -24.17 1.24 4.55
CA ILE A 25 -24.08 0.13 3.58
C ILE A 25 -23.57 -1.14 4.27
N ALA A 26 -22.55 -1.03 5.12
CA ALA A 26 -21.97 -2.13 5.87
C ALA A 26 -22.98 -2.80 6.82
N ARG A 27 -23.84 -2.00 7.49
CA ARG A 27 -24.93 -2.54 8.33
C ARG A 27 -25.93 -3.36 7.52
N VAL A 28 -26.31 -2.89 6.33
CA VAL A 28 -27.24 -3.59 5.45
C VAL A 28 -26.63 -4.91 4.95
N ASP A 29 -25.40 -4.87 4.41
CA ASP A 29 -24.69 -6.07 3.94
C ASP A 29 -24.46 -7.07 5.09
N GLY A 30 -24.11 -6.56 6.27
CA GLY A 30 -23.91 -7.37 7.47
C GLY A 30 -25.17 -8.08 7.93
N ALA A 31 -26.30 -7.37 7.98
CA ALA A 31 -27.59 -7.98 8.33
C ALA A 31 -28.04 -9.03 7.31
N GLU A 32 -27.85 -8.76 6.01
CA GLU A 32 -28.17 -9.71 4.93
C GLU A 32 -27.38 -11.02 5.04
N HIS A 33 -26.12 -10.94 5.48
CA HIS A 33 -25.21 -12.09 5.56
C HIS A 33 -25.00 -12.63 6.98
N GLY A 34 -25.74 -12.13 7.98
CA GLY A 34 -25.60 -12.55 9.38
C GLY A 34 -24.22 -12.28 9.99
N LEU A 35 -23.54 -11.22 9.55
CA LEU A 35 -22.22 -10.83 10.05
C LEU A 35 -22.34 -10.05 11.37
N PRO A 36 -21.35 -10.18 12.27
CA PRO A 36 -21.29 -9.33 13.46
C PRO A 36 -21.07 -7.86 13.07
N GLU A 37 -21.17 -6.96 14.05
CA GLU A 37 -20.73 -5.59 13.86
C GLU A 37 -19.21 -5.57 13.59
N LEU A 38 -18.84 -5.10 12.40
CA LEU A 38 -17.45 -5.04 11.93
C LEU A 38 -17.02 -3.56 11.79
N PRO A 39 -15.73 -3.24 12.03
CA PRO A 39 -15.22 -1.89 11.84
C PRO A 39 -15.34 -1.48 10.38
N VAL A 40 -15.63 -0.19 10.20
CA VAL A 40 -15.71 0.45 8.89
C VAL A 40 -14.61 1.50 8.82
N ILE A 41 -13.73 1.36 7.82
CA ILE A 41 -12.59 2.27 7.65
C ILE A 41 -12.67 2.96 6.30
N LEU A 42 -12.47 4.28 6.31
CA LEU A 42 -12.43 5.09 5.10
C LEU A 42 -10.98 5.34 4.67
N LEU A 43 -10.66 4.95 3.44
CA LEU A 43 -9.39 5.17 2.76
C LEU A 43 -9.59 6.16 1.59
N PRO A 44 -8.52 6.83 1.12
CA PRO A 44 -8.59 7.54 -0.14
C PRO A 44 -8.75 6.55 -1.30
N ALA A 45 -9.42 6.95 -2.39
CA ALA A 45 -9.53 6.17 -3.60
C ALA A 45 -8.58 6.68 -4.67
N ASN A 46 -7.68 5.80 -5.14
CA ASN A 46 -7.00 6.04 -6.40
C ASN A 46 -8.01 5.96 -7.55
N SER A 47 -8.20 7.09 -8.20
CA SER A 47 -9.11 7.32 -9.33
C SER A 47 -8.37 7.67 -10.63
N ARG A 48 -7.03 7.54 -10.64
CA ARG A 48 -6.20 7.85 -11.81
C ARG A 48 -6.49 6.89 -12.95
N THR A 49 -6.25 7.33 -14.17
CA THR A 49 -6.33 6.48 -15.37
C THR A 49 -5.01 5.78 -15.61
N THR A 50 -5.03 4.65 -16.32
CA THR A 50 -3.79 4.03 -16.81
C THR A 50 -3.32 4.63 -18.12
N THR A 51 -2.02 4.57 -18.33
CA THR A 51 -1.33 4.94 -19.58
C THR A 51 -0.25 3.91 -19.87
N GLU A 52 0.23 3.85 -21.11
CA GLU A 52 1.48 3.15 -21.40
C GLU A 52 2.61 3.76 -20.56
N LEU A 53 3.50 2.91 -20.05
CA LEU A 53 4.66 3.37 -19.29
C LEU A 53 5.58 4.16 -20.23
N PRO A 54 5.81 5.47 -20.00
CA PRO A 54 6.66 6.24 -20.90
C PRO A 54 8.10 5.72 -20.91
N GLU A 55 8.72 5.67 -22.08
CA GLU A 55 10.13 5.25 -22.24
C GLU A 55 11.07 6.09 -21.37
N GLU A 56 10.79 7.39 -21.22
CA GLU A 56 11.55 8.26 -20.31
C GLU A 56 11.44 7.82 -18.84
N SER A 57 10.24 7.43 -18.39
CA SER A 57 10.03 6.92 -17.03
C SER A 57 10.72 5.56 -16.83
N ARG A 58 10.70 4.70 -17.85
CA ARG A 58 11.43 3.44 -17.87
C ARG A 58 12.94 3.67 -17.77
N ALA A 59 13.49 4.56 -18.60
CA ALA A 59 14.91 4.89 -18.59
C ALA A 59 15.34 5.50 -17.25
N ALA A 60 14.58 6.46 -16.72
CA ALA A 60 14.86 7.09 -15.42
C ALA A 60 14.83 6.08 -14.27
N PHE A 61 13.90 5.12 -14.29
CA PHE A 61 13.88 4.05 -13.30
C PHE A 61 15.11 3.15 -13.39
N LEU A 62 15.45 2.67 -14.58
CA LEU A 62 16.61 1.79 -14.75
C LEU A 62 17.91 2.48 -14.36
N ASP A 63 18.06 3.77 -14.69
CA ASP A 63 19.21 4.56 -14.28
C ASP A 63 19.33 4.68 -12.76
N LYS A 64 18.23 5.03 -12.08
CA LYS A 64 18.19 5.11 -10.62
C LYS A 64 18.45 3.75 -9.98
N LEU A 65 17.87 2.69 -10.55
CA LEU A 65 18.04 1.32 -10.08
C LEU A 65 19.51 0.90 -10.15
N ARG A 66 20.21 1.17 -11.26
CA ARG A 66 21.64 0.87 -11.39
C ARG A 66 22.45 1.53 -10.29
N GLY A 67 22.23 2.82 -10.03
CA GLY A 67 22.91 3.52 -8.92
C GLY A 67 22.63 2.89 -7.56
N THR A 68 21.38 2.49 -7.30
CA THR A 68 20.99 1.82 -6.06
C THR A 68 21.59 0.42 -5.93
N ILE A 69 21.69 -0.33 -7.03
CA ILE A 69 22.33 -1.65 -7.09
C ILE A 69 23.83 -1.49 -6.85
N THR A 70 24.51 -0.58 -7.55
CA THR A 70 25.94 -0.32 -7.32
C THR A 70 26.21 0.01 -5.86
N ALA A 71 25.43 0.91 -5.26
CA ALA A 71 25.56 1.24 -3.83
C ALA A 71 25.40 0.01 -2.92
N ALA A 72 24.37 -0.81 -3.16
CA ALA A 72 24.13 -2.03 -2.39
C ALA A 72 25.25 -3.09 -2.55
N PHE A 73 25.98 -3.08 -3.66
CA PHE A 73 27.08 -4.01 -3.93
C PHE A 73 28.45 -3.52 -3.45
N LEU A 74 28.63 -2.21 -3.21
CA LEU A 74 29.84 -1.65 -2.60
C LEU A 74 29.96 -2.00 -1.12
N ASP A 75 28.83 -2.07 -0.40
CA ASP A 75 28.83 -2.47 1.00
C ASP A 75 28.99 -3.98 1.15
N ALA A 76 29.97 -4.40 1.95
CA ALA A 76 30.04 -5.77 2.44
C ALA A 76 28.70 -6.13 3.11
N VAL A 77 28.20 -7.35 2.92
CA VAL A 77 26.97 -7.83 3.56
C VAL A 77 27.17 -7.79 5.08
N ARG A 78 26.83 -6.66 5.71
CA ARG A 78 26.61 -6.57 7.15
C ARG A 78 25.24 -7.16 7.43
N ASP A 79 25.08 -7.76 8.62
CA ASP A 79 23.87 -8.43 9.07
C ASP A 79 22.59 -7.71 8.57
N THR A 80 21.84 -8.40 7.71
CA THR A 80 20.64 -7.88 7.05
C THR A 80 19.43 -7.75 7.98
N GLY A 81 19.60 -8.02 9.27
CA GLY A 81 18.73 -7.54 10.33
C GLY A 81 18.83 -6.03 10.59
N ALA A 82 19.74 -5.31 9.91
CA ALA A 82 19.98 -3.89 10.12
C ALA A 82 18.67 -3.08 10.14
N PRO A 83 18.45 -2.27 11.20
CA PRO A 83 17.21 -1.54 11.38
C PRO A 83 17.02 -0.49 10.30
N MET A 84 15.81 0.06 10.19
CA MET A 84 15.58 1.22 9.33
C MET A 84 16.49 2.37 9.77
N THR A 85 16.69 3.38 8.93
CA THR A 85 17.33 4.62 9.41
C THR A 85 16.57 5.09 10.66
N ALA A 86 17.28 5.58 11.69
CA ALA A 86 16.67 6.01 12.94
C ALA A 86 15.49 7.00 12.73
N GLU A 87 15.56 7.78 11.66
CA GLU A 87 14.51 8.71 11.21
C GLU A 87 13.24 8.00 10.73
N ALA A 88 13.38 6.87 10.05
CA ALA A 88 12.25 6.08 9.59
C ALA A 88 11.73 5.14 10.70
N GLU A 89 12.56 4.77 11.68
CA GLU A 89 12.10 4.11 12.91
C GLU A 89 11.29 5.05 13.80
N SER A 90 11.79 6.27 14.02
CA SER A 90 11.06 7.32 14.73
C SER A 90 9.73 7.62 14.03
N ALA A 91 9.69 7.72 12.69
CA ALA A 91 8.44 7.89 11.95
C ALA A 91 7.47 6.71 12.07
N ARG A 92 7.96 5.49 12.36
CA ARG A 92 7.13 4.30 12.63
C ARG A 92 6.64 4.25 14.08
N GLU A 93 7.48 4.62 15.03
CA GLU A 93 7.12 4.70 16.44
C GLU A 93 6.09 5.81 16.68
N ASP A 94 6.32 7.01 16.15
CA ASP A 94 5.39 8.16 16.24
C ASP A 94 4.03 7.88 15.59
N ALA A 95 4.00 7.01 14.56
CA ALA A 95 2.77 6.64 13.88
C ALA A 95 2.04 5.44 14.52
N GLY A 96 2.56 4.84 15.60
CA GLY A 96 2.00 3.64 16.22
C GLY A 96 1.93 2.47 15.24
N TRP A 97 2.95 2.34 14.38
CA TRP A 97 2.97 1.60 13.10
C TRP A 97 3.24 0.10 13.23
N ALA A 98 3.62 -0.41 14.41
CA ALA A 98 3.93 -1.83 14.56
C ALA A 98 2.66 -2.68 14.38
N LEU A 99 2.63 -3.53 13.35
CA LEU A 99 1.60 -4.57 13.25
C LEU A 99 1.76 -5.48 14.47
N PRO A 100 0.78 -5.57 15.36
CA PRO A 100 0.92 -6.46 16.48
C PRO A 100 0.93 -7.90 15.97
N GLU A 101 1.88 -8.69 16.45
CA GLU A 101 1.98 -10.13 16.16
C GLU A 101 0.73 -10.90 16.62
N SER A 102 -0.12 -10.27 17.44
CA SER A 102 -1.34 -10.85 18.01
C SER A 102 -2.41 -11.26 16.99
N ILE A 103 -2.30 -10.83 15.72
CA ILE A 103 -3.21 -11.27 14.65
C ILE A 103 -2.38 -11.78 13.46
N PRO A 104 -2.11 -13.11 13.38
CA PRO A 104 -1.33 -13.71 12.29
C PRO A 104 -1.85 -13.39 10.88
N ALA A 105 -3.15 -13.12 10.75
CA ALA A 105 -3.79 -12.79 9.47
C ALA A 105 -3.75 -11.31 9.08
N MET A 106 -3.19 -10.43 9.93
CA MET A 106 -3.14 -8.98 9.72
C MET A 106 -2.50 -8.58 8.38
N PRO A 107 -1.39 -9.21 7.90
CA PRO A 107 -0.81 -8.86 6.61
C PRO A 107 -1.76 -9.10 5.43
N ALA A 108 -2.60 -10.15 5.48
CA ALA A 108 -3.55 -10.46 4.42
C ALA A 108 -4.68 -9.42 4.37
N ILE A 109 -5.25 -9.07 5.53
CA ILE A 109 -6.28 -8.04 5.65
C ILE A 109 -5.75 -6.69 5.15
N ILE A 110 -4.54 -6.31 5.54
CA ILE A 110 -3.91 -5.05 5.11
C ILE A 110 -3.67 -5.04 3.60
N GLY A 111 -3.15 -6.14 3.03
CA GLY A 111 -2.94 -6.27 1.59
C GLY A 111 -4.24 -6.09 0.80
N ALA A 112 -5.32 -6.76 1.23
CA ALA A 112 -6.64 -6.62 0.61
C ALA A 112 -7.23 -5.22 0.79
N SER A 113 -6.98 -4.57 1.93
CA SER A 113 -7.40 -3.19 2.19
C SER A 113 -6.68 -2.18 1.26
N CYS A 114 -5.38 -2.37 1.00
CA CYS A 114 -4.64 -1.61 -0.01
C CYS A 114 -5.23 -1.80 -1.42
N GLY A 115 -5.69 -3.02 -1.75
CA GLY A 115 -6.41 -3.29 -3.00
C GLY A 115 -7.70 -2.47 -3.13
N THR A 116 -8.41 -2.25 -2.03
CA THR A 116 -9.65 -1.47 -2.01
C THR A 116 -9.41 0.01 -2.27
N CYS A 117 -8.33 0.59 -1.72
CA CYS A 117 -7.94 1.97 -2.01
C CYS A 117 -7.32 2.13 -3.41
N GLY A 118 -6.85 1.04 -4.01
CA GLY A 118 -6.17 1.04 -5.31
C GLY A 118 -4.76 1.64 -5.24
N GLY A 119 -4.10 1.50 -4.09
CA GLY A 119 -2.70 1.92 -3.93
C GLY A 119 -2.46 3.43 -4.03
N GLU A 120 -3.32 4.28 -3.45
CA GLU A 120 -3.14 5.74 -3.53
C GLU A 120 -1.75 6.22 -3.09
N CYS A 121 -1.19 5.61 -2.04
CA CYS A 121 0.16 5.92 -1.56
C CYS A 121 1.28 5.53 -2.54
N CYS A 122 1.03 4.62 -3.51
CA CYS A 122 2.02 4.22 -4.51
C CYS A 122 2.37 5.37 -5.48
N THR A 123 1.59 6.46 -5.48
CA THR A 123 1.85 7.65 -6.30
C THR A 123 3.17 8.33 -5.97
N ALA A 124 3.57 8.32 -4.70
CA ALA A 124 4.84 8.86 -4.25
C ALA A 124 6.06 8.01 -4.70
N GLY A 125 5.86 6.83 -5.31
CA GLY A 125 6.96 5.96 -5.72
C GLY A 125 7.60 6.33 -7.05
N GLY A 126 6.89 7.07 -7.91
CA GLY A 126 7.38 7.57 -9.20
C GLY A 126 8.32 6.62 -9.96
N THR A 127 9.43 7.16 -10.45
CA THR A 127 10.49 6.42 -11.16
C THR A 127 11.53 5.79 -10.22
N HIS A 128 11.37 5.84 -8.90
CA HIS A 128 12.31 5.20 -7.97
C HIS A 128 11.75 3.94 -7.31
N GLY A 129 10.44 3.71 -7.36
CA GLY A 129 9.77 2.55 -6.79
C GLY A 129 9.99 2.37 -5.27
N PHE A 130 10.39 3.44 -4.58
CA PHE A 130 10.91 3.44 -3.21
C PHE A 130 12.11 2.50 -2.98
N LEU A 131 12.81 2.07 -4.03
CA LEU A 131 13.97 1.21 -3.92
C LEU A 131 15.17 2.03 -3.45
N HIS A 132 15.75 1.59 -2.34
CA HIS A 132 16.96 2.11 -1.74
C HIS A 132 17.99 0.98 -1.58
N ALA A 133 19.24 1.32 -1.27
CA ALA A 133 20.33 0.35 -1.22
C ALA A 133 20.04 -0.78 -0.22
N ASP A 134 19.45 -0.47 0.93
CA ASP A 134 18.99 -1.43 1.94
C ASP A 134 17.97 -2.46 1.41
N SER A 135 17.08 -2.02 0.51
CA SER A 135 16.08 -2.87 -0.13
C SER A 135 16.76 -3.83 -1.10
N ILE A 136 17.73 -3.35 -1.87
CA ILE A 136 18.51 -4.18 -2.78
C ILE A 136 19.41 -5.15 -2.01
N MET A 137 20.04 -4.70 -0.92
CA MET A 137 20.84 -5.55 -0.03
C MET A 137 20.01 -6.71 0.52
N ARG A 138 18.80 -6.44 1.03
CA ARG A 138 17.87 -7.50 1.48
C ARG A 138 17.54 -8.47 0.34
N VAL A 139 17.24 -7.93 -0.84
CA VAL A 139 16.84 -8.76 -1.99
C VAL A 139 17.99 -9.66 -2.43
N ARG A 140 19.23 -9.17 -2.51
CA ARG A 140 20.39 -9.98 -2.93
C ARG A 140 20.77 -11.06 -1.93
N THR A 141 20.49 -10.89 -0.63
CA THR A 141 20.79 -11.94 0.37
C THR A 141 19.72 -13.01 0.43
N GLN A 142 18.50 -12.71 -0.02
CA GLN A 142 17.38 -13.64 -0.02
C GLN A 142 17.20 -14.38 -1.35
N LEU A 143 17.68 -13.79 -2.44
CA LEU A 143 17.61 -14.40 -3.76
C LEU A 143 18.86 -15.22 -4.08
N THR A 144 18.62 -16.42 -4.58
CA THR A 144 19.60 -17.20 -5.35
C THR A 144 19.13 -17.30 -6.80
N ASP A 145 20.07 -17.40 -7.73
CA ASP A 145 19.78 -17.62 -9.15
C ASP A 145 20.41 -18.95 -9.58
N GLY A 146 19.60 -20.01 -9.66
CA GLY A 146 20.12 -21.35 -9.95
C GLY A 146 21.07 -21.93 -8.89
N GLY A 147 21.07 -21.37 -7.68
CA GLY A 147 22.02 -21.73 -6.61
C GLY A 147 23.23 -20.81 -6.50
N GLU A 148 23.37 -19.83 -7.39
CA GLU A 148 24.44 -18.84 -7.38
C GLU A 148 23.97 -17.50 -6.80
N THR A 149 24.93 -16.71 -6.30
CA THR A 149 24.72 -15.35 -5.83
C THR A 149 24.31 -14.45 -7.00
N VAL A 150 23.23 -13.69 -6.84
CA VAL A 150 22.78 -12.73 -7.86
C VAL A 150 23.84 -11.67 -8.18
N THR A 151 24.03 -11.36 -9.46
CA THR A 151 24.92 -10.28 -9.92
C THR A 151 24.15 -8.96 -10.03
N PRO A 152 24.83 -7.81 -10.08
CA PRO A 152 24.19 -6.52 -10.37
C PRO A 152 23.32 -6.55 -11.64
N GLU A 153 23.83 -7.15 -12.72
CA GLU A 153 23.19 -7.21 -14.04
C GLU A 153 21.97 -8.13 -14.02
N SER A 154 22.06 -9.30 -13.37
CA SER A 154 20.92 -10.21 -13.27
C SER A 154 19.81 -9.60 -12.43
N LEU A 155 20.16 -8.81 -11.41
CA LEU A 155 19.18 -8.10 -10.59
C LEU A 155 18.51 -6.96 -11.35
N GLU A 156 19.27 -6.13 -12.09
CA GLU A 156 18.71 -5.10 -12.97
C GLU A 156 17.73 -5.70 -13.97
N ALA A 157 18.13 -6.75 -14.68
CA ALA A 157 17.30 -7.45 -15.65
C ALA A 157 16.01 -8.01 -15.02
N ARG A 158 16.10 -8.52 -13.79
CA ARG A 158 14.94 -9.04 -13.05
C ARG A 158 13.96 -7.94 -12.66
N TYR A 159 14.40 -6.76 -12.24
CA TYR A 159 13.48 -5.64 -12.00
C TYR A 159 12.90 -5.09 -13.30
N ALA A 160 13.71 -5.01 -14.36
CA ALA A 160 13.28 -4.52 -15.67
C ALA A 160 12.16 -5.38 -16.27
N SER A 161 12.19 -6.70 -16.06
CA SER A 161 11.16 -7.62 -16.57
C SER A 161 9.79 -7.45 -15.88
N TYR A 162 9.74 -6.82 -14.71
CA TYR A 162 8.49 -6.49 -14.02
C TYR A 162 7.94 -5.10 -14.36
N LEU A 163 8.59 -4.32 -15.23
CA LEU A 163 8.00 -3.08 -15.71
C LEU A 163 6.77 -3.40 -16.58
N PRO A 164 5.57 -2.93 -16.20
CA PRO A 164 4.36 -3.24 -16.94
C PRO A 164 4.27 -2.41 -18.22
N ALA A 165 3.57 -2.93 -19.23
CA ALA A 165 3.24 -2.16 -20.42
C ALA A 165 2.35 -0.94 -20.09
N ARG A 166 1.45 -1.10 -19.12
CA ARG A 166 0.54 -0.03 -18.65
C ARG A 166 0.61 0.14 -17.14
N HIS A 167 0.64 1.38 -16.70
CA HIS A 167 0.68 1.76 -15.29
C HIS A 167 -0.28 2.91 -15.00
N TYR A 168 -0.58 3.20 -13.74
CA TYR A 168 -1.31 4.41 -13.37
C TYR A 168 -0.49 5.65 -13.69
N ARG A 169 -1.09 6.59 -14.45
CA ARG A 169 -0.47 7.86 -14.81
C ARG A 169 0.00 8.61 -13.55
N GLY A 170 1.25 9.07 -13.54
CA GLY A 170 1.80 9.83 -12.43
C GLY A 170 1.94 9.02 -11.14
N SER A 171 2.16 7.71 -11.25
CA SER A 171 2.36 6.81 -10.11
C SER A 171 3.68 6.04 -10.22
N CYS A 172 3.96 5.20 -9.23
CA CYS A 172 5.07 4.25 -9.28
C CYS A 172 5.07 3.46 -10.59
N VAL A 173 6.26 3.25 -11.18
CA VAL A 173 6.44 2.51 -12.44
C VAL A 173 5.89 1.07 -12.41
N PHE A 174 5.76 0.46 -11.22
CA PHE A 174 5.19 -0.88 -11.04
C PHE A 174 3.68 -0.90 -10.74
N HIS A 175 3.01 0.26 -10.66
CA HIS A 175 1.63 0.34 -10.19
C HIS A 175 0.61 0.16 -11.31
N THR A 176 -0.13 -0.95 -11.27
CA THR A 176 -1.14 -1.36 -12.27
C THR A 176 -2.53 -1.45 -11.64
N THR A 177 -3.56 -1.73 -12.46
CA THR A 177 -4.95 -1.90 -11.99
C THR A 177 -5.14 -3.11 -11.07
N THR A 178 -4.25 -4.10 -11.11
CA THR A 178 -4.27 -5.28 -10.24
C THR A 178 -3.37 -5.14 -9.01
N GLY A 179 -2.75 -3.96 -8.82
CA GLY A 179 -1.85 -3.66 -7.72
C GLY A 179 -0.42 -3.45 -8.19
N CYS A 180 0.56 -3.88 -7.40
CA CYS A 180 1.97 -3.73 -7.76
C CYS A 180 2.42 -4.93 -8.59
N ASN A 181 2.89 -4.68 -9.82
CA ASN A 181 3.40 -5.68 -10.76
C ASN A 181 4.71 -6.33 -10.29
N LEU A 182 5.38 -5.70 -9.32
CA LEU A 182 6.58 -6.24 -8.69
C LEU A 182 6.19 -7.24 -7.58
N PRO A 183 6.72 -8.48 -7.57
CA PRO A 183 6.49 -9.45 -6.51
C PRO A 183 6.93 -8.94 -5.14
N ARG A 184 6.23 -9.36 -4.08
CA ARG A 184 6.47 -8.87 -2.71
C ARG A 184 7.93 -9.03 -2.26
N ALA A 185 8.59 -10.13 -2.64
CA ALA A 185 9.99 -10.38 -2.32
C ALA A 185 10.93 -9.28 -2.85
N LEU A 186 10.63 -8.73 -4.04
CA LEU A 186 11.40 -7.69 -4.73
C LEU A 186 10.99 -6.26 -4.37
N ARG A 187 9.84 -6.06 -3.70
CA ARG A 187 9.39 -4.72 -3.31
C ARG A 187 10.35 -4.09 -2.29
N SER A 188 10.38 -2.76 -2.24
CA SER A 188 11.17 -2.05 -1.24
C SER A 188 10.76 -2.41 0.20
N ASN A 189 11.67 -2.13 1.14
CA ASN A 189 11.39 -2.27 2.57
C ASN A 189 10.18 -1.42 2.98
N LEU A 190 10.08 -0.19 2.45
CA LEU A 190 8.94 0.68 2.65
C LEU A 190 7.64 0.05 2.13
N CYS A 191 7.61 -0.45 0.89
CA CYS A 191 6.42 -1.08 0.32
C CYS A 191 5.94 -2.31 1.11
N ASN A 192 6.86 -3.00 1.81
CA ASN A 192 6.54 -4.19 2.59
C ASN A 192 6.02 -3.89 4.00
N ARG A 193 6.36 -2.71 4.55
CA ARG A 193 6.10 -2.35 5.95
C ARG A 193 5.17 -1.14 6.11
N TYR A 194 5.16 -0.22 5.15
CA TYR A 194 4.32 0.97 5.16
C TYR A 194 2.87 0.59 5.10
N VAL A 195 2.11 1.24 5.94
CA VAL A 195 0.67 1.19 5.95
C VAL A 195 0.25 2.67 6.17
N CYS A 196 -0.96 3.09 5.75
CA CYS A 196 -1.34 4.51 5.79
C CYS A 196 -2.13 4.83 7.05
N GLY A 197 -2.37 6.12 7.36
CA GLY A 197 -3.13 6.53 8.54
C GLY A 197 -4.53 5.90 8.67
N GLY A 198 -5.19 5.59 7.54
CA GLY A 198 -6.46 4.86 7.54
C GLY A 198 -6.29 3.38 7.91
N LEU A 199 -5.25 2.73 7.40
CA LEU A 199 -4.96 1.35 7.75
C LEU A 199 -4.37 1.21 9.17
N ALA A 200 -3.70 2.24 9.72
CA ALA A 200 -3.35 2.27 11.14
C ALA A 200 -4.61 2.29 12.03
N GLN A 201 -5.65 3.02 11.61
CA GLN A 201 -6.94 2.99 12.29
C GLN A 201 -7.59 1.61 12.20
N LEU A 202 -7.52 0.96 11.03
CA LEU A 202 -7.96 -0.42 10.85
C LEU A 202 -7.26 -1.38 11.82
N THR A 203 -5.93 -1.35 11.87
CA THR A 203 -5.14 -2.20 12.77
C THR A 203 -5.55 -2.00 14.22
N ARG A 204 -5.72 -0.75 14.68
CA ARG A 204 -6.20 -0.47 16.04
C ARG A 204 -7.60 -1.01 16.28
N ALA A 205 -8.52 -0.85 15.33
CA ALA A 205 -9.88 -1.36 15.45
C ALA A 205 -9.91 -2.89 15.59
N LEU A 206 -9.19 -3.61 14.72
CA LEU A 206 -9.09 -5.08 14.74
C LEU A 206 -8.42 -5.63 15.99
N VAL A 207 -7.53 -4.86 16.61
CA VAL A 207 -6.87 -5.24 17.87
C VAL A 207 -7.79 -4.99 19.07
N SER A 208 -8.50 -3.85 19.07
CA SER A 208 -9.41 -3.47 20.16
C SER A 208 -10.60 -4.42 20.32
N SER A 209 -11.03 -5.00 19.21
CA SER A 209 -12.02 -6.08 19.15
C SER A 209 -11.43 -7.13 18.22
N PRO A 210 -10.88 -8.26 18.73
CA PRO A 210 -10.10 -9.28 18.01
C PRO A 210 -10.84 -9.92 16.82
N GLN A 211 -11.08 -9.11 15.80
CA GLN A 211 -11.81 -9.45 14.61
C GLN A 211 -10.83 -9.72 13.48
N THR A 212 -11.25 -10.59 12.57
CA THR A 212 -10.46 -11.02 11.41
C THR A 212 -11.08 -10.51 10.11
N SER A 213 -12.01 -9.56 10.21
CA SER A 213 -12.76 -8.99 9.10
C SER A 213 -13.09 -7.52 9.35
N ALA A 214 -13.21 -6.74 8.28
CA ALA A 214 -13.59 -5.32 8.33
C ALA A 214 -14.23 -4.88 7.01
N TYR A 215 -15.04 -3.84 7.06
CA TYR A 215 -15.44 -3.13 5.85
C TYR A 215 -14.44 -2.02 5.56
N VAL A 216 -13.95 -2.00 4.31
CA VAL A 216 -13.02 -0.99 3.84
C VAL A 216 -13.68 -0.21 2.73
N ALA A 217 -13.91 1.07 2.97
CA ALA A 217 -14.41 2.03 2.01
C ALA A 217 -13.24 2.80 1.39
N ALA A 218 -13.33 3.10 0.11
CA ALA A 218 -12.42 4.03 -0.56
C ALA A 218 -13.23 5.15 -1.21
N ALA A 219 -12.86 6.39 -0.92
CA ALA A 219 -13.55 7.57 -1.43
C ALA A 219 -12.59 8.56 -2.07
N ASP A 220 -13.06 9.28 -3.07
CA ASP A 220 -12.45 10.55 -3.44
C ASP A 220 -12.98 11.66 -2.51
N SER A 221 -12.62 12.92 -2.77
CA SER A 221 -13.07 14.04 -1.94
C SER A 221 -14.58 14.32 -2.02
N VAL A 222 -15.34 13.60 -2.86
CA VAL A 222 -16.75 13.86 -3.17
C VAL A 222 -17.63 12.67 -2.79
N GLN A 223 -17.24 11.44 -3.14
CA GLN A 223 -18.10 10.26 -3.02
C GLN A 223 -17.34 8.97 -2.72
N LEU A 224 -18.05 7.98 -2.17
CA LEU A 224 -17.57 6.61 -2.10
C LEU A 224 -17.37 6.07 -3.51
N ARG A 225 -16.20 5.49 -3.77
CA ARG A 225 -15.82 4.90 -5.06
C ARG A 225 -15.83 3.39 -5.00
N ARG A 226 -15.43 2.83 -3.87
CA ARG A 226 -15.40 1.38 -3.61
C ARG A 226 -15.75 1.10 -2.16
N LEU A 227 -16.35 -0.05 -1.92
CA LEU A 227 -16.51 -0.63 -0.59
C LEU A 227 -16.28 -2.14 -0.73
N ALA A 228 -15.59 -2.74 0.23
CA ALA A 228 -15.38 -4.18 0.26
C ALA A 228 -15.45 -4.70 1.69
N LEU A 229 -16.01 -5.91 1.85
CA LEU A 229 -15.76 -6.72 3.03
C LEU A 229 -14.40 -7.38 2.85
N VAL A 230 -13.45 -7.07 3.73
CA VAL A 230 -12.12 -7.66 3.76
C VAL A 230 -12.05 -8.67 4.88
N THR A 231 -11.56 -9.87 4.56
CA THR A 231 -11.32 -10.97 5.50
C THR A 231 -9.91 -11.52 5.30
N VAL A 232 -9.54 -12.49 6.13
CA VAL A 232 -8.27 -13.24 5.97
C VAL A 232 -8.17 -14.01 4.65
N ALA A 233 -9.31 -14.35 4.05
CA ALA A 233 -9.39 -15.10 2.80
C ALA A 233 -9.34 -14.20 1.56
N GLY A 234 -9.53 -12.89 1.72
CA GLY A 234 -9.52 -11.93 0.61
C GLY A 234 -10.55 -10.82 0.78
N SER A 235 -10.94 -10.19 -0.33
CA SER A 235 -11.91 -9.10 -0.36
C SER A 235 -13.13 -9.46 -1.21
N ARG A 236 -14.33 -9.22 -0.69
CA ARG A 236 -15.60 -9.25 -1.43
C ARG A 236 -16.05 -7.81 -1.72
N PRO A 237 -16.06 -7.36 -2.99
CA PRO A 237 -16.59 -6.05 -3.35
C PRO A 237 -18.08 -5.93 -3.00
N ILE A 238 -18.48 -4.76 -2.53
CA ILE A 238 -19.87 -4.43 -2.21
C ILE A 238 -20.35 -3.41 -3.23
N THR A 239 -21.52 -3.68 -3.80
CA THR A 239 -22.09 -2.80 -4.82
C THR A 239 -22.60 -1.52 -4.17
N LEU A 240 -22.04 -0.39 -4.58
CA LEU A 240 -22.55 0.94 -4.23
C LEU A 240 -23.79 1.22 -5.09
N LYS A 241 -24.97 0.75 -4.67
CA LYS A 241 -26.23 1.15 -5.32
C LYS A 241 -26.47 2.62 -4.99
N GLY A 242 -26.85 3.42 -5.98
CA GLY A 242 -27.06 4.87 -5.86
C GLY A 242 -27.86 5.21 -4.60
N LEU A 243 -27.16 5.83 -3.64
CA LEU A 243 -27.70 6.45 -2.44
C LEU A 243 -27.80 7.95 -2.69
#